data_AF-A0A6P0LVQ9-F1
#
_entry.id   AF-A0A6P0LVQ9-F1
#
_cell.length_a   1.000
_cell.length_b   1.000
_cell.length_c   1.000
_cell.angle_alpha   90.00
_cell.angle_beta   90.00
_cell.angle_gamma   90.00
#
_symmetry.space_group_name_H-M   'P 1'
#
loop_
_entity.id
_entity.type
_entity.pdbx_description
1 polymer ?
#
loop_
_entity_poly.entity_id
_entity_poly.type
_entity_poly.pdbx_seq_one_letter_code
_entity_poly.pdbx_strand_id
1 'polypeptide(L)'
;MFVIARKFWLFLLVTCSVLVFAASPVQAQVADDLFWVQATRGESCFDTCRRAEAQLPIGLRPVPVGIWERAGEPFKVCAGGEGTRPGYQLNAVNATGCTVPQGTREYAAPSHFCLCSDDLPSIIR
;
A
#
# COMPACT_ATOMS: atom_id res chain seq x y z
N MET A 1 68.20 -38.81 -9.01
CA MET A 1 67.32 -39.56 -9.93
C MET A 1 65.95 -39.66 -9.28
N PHE A 2 64.97 -39.04 -9.95
CA PHE A 2 63.50 -39.00 -9.83
C PHE A 2 62.73 -39.82 -8.75
N VAL A 3 61.82 -39.10 -8.07
CA VAL A 3 60.37 -39.40 -7.84
C VAL A 3 60.07 -40.52 -6.83
N ILE A 4 59.30 -40.30 -5.76
CA ILE A 4 57.83 -40.24 -5.67
C ILE A 4 57.52 -39.51 -4.34
N ALA A 5 57.09 -38.24 -4.28
CA ALA A 5 55.79 -37.69 -4.67
C ALA A 5 54.60 -38.21 -3.84
N ARG A 6 53.90 -37.25 -3.21
CA ARG A 6 52.45 -37.25 -2.96
C ARG A 6 51.93 -38.33 -2.01
N LYS A 7 51.68 -37.99 -0.74
CA LYS A 7 50.55 -38.58 0.02
C LYS A 7 50.30 -38.00 1.42
N PHE A 8 50.57 -36.72 1.70
CA PHE A 8 50.24 -36.19 3.05
C PHE A 8 49.77 -34.73 3.08
N TRP A 9 49.22 -34.24 1.97
CA TRP A 9 48.71 -32.86 1.85
C TRP A 9 47.22 -32.81 1.44
N LEU A 10 46.44 -33.83 1.81
CA LEU A 10 45.04 -33.97 1.37
C LEU A 10 44.05 -34.14 2.52
N PHE A 11 44.47 -34.01 3.78
CA PHE A 11 43.61 -34.24 4.94
C PHE A 11 43.39 -33.03 5.85
N LEU A 12 43.66 -31.81 5.37
CA LEU A 12 43.38 -30.59 6.14
C LEU A 12 42.79 -29.46 5.28
N LEU A 13 41.90 -29.83 4.35
CA LEU A 13 41.06 -28.89 3.58
C LEU A 13 39.56 -29.23 3.70
N VAL A 14 39.18 -30.03 4.71
CA VAL A 14 37.80 -30.57 4.83
C VAL A 14 37.10 -30.15 6.13
N THR A 15 37.65 -29.23 6.91
CA THR A 15 37.05 -28.82 8.20
C THR A 15 37.13 -27.32 8.44
N CYS A 16 36.47 -26.52 7.58
CA CYS A 16 35.93 -25.22 8.00
C CYS A 16 34.94 -24.62 6.98
N SER A 17 34.16 -25.47 6.29
CA SER A 17 33.08 -25.03 5.39
C SER A 17 31.72 -24.93 6.11
N VAL A 18 31.72 -24.81 7.43
CA VAL A 18 30.50 -24.71 8.24
C VAL A 18 30.63 -23.45 9.08
N LEU A 19 29.56 -22.65 9.12
CA LEU A 19 29.36 -21.40 9.87
C LEU A 19 29.78 -20.15 9.08
N VAL A 20 28.91 -19.25 8.65
CA VAL A 20 27.52 -18.97 8.99
C VAL A 20 26.95 -18.27 7.76
N PHE A 21 25.97 -18.89 7.08
CA PHE A 21 25.00 -18.08 6.34
C PHE A 21 24.30 -17.26 7.42
N ALA A 22 24.76 -16.03 7.63
CA ALA A 22 24.05 -15.07 8.45
C ALA A 22 22.66 -14.98 7.83
N ALA A 23 21.69 -15.51 8.56
CA ALA A 23 20.29 -15.46 8.21
C ALA A 23 19.92 -13.98 8.07
N SER A 24 19.94 -13.47 6.84
CA SER A 24 19.22 -12.25 6.52
C SER A 24 17.77 -12.55 6.90
N PRO A 25 17.15 -11.84 7.85
CA PRO A 25 15.72 -11.96 8.02
C PRO A 25 15.13 -11.55 6.68
N VAL A 26 14.53 -12.52 5.99
CA VAL A 26 13.57 -12.23 4.91
C VAL A 26 12.44 -11.53 5.64
N GLN A 27 12.55 -10.21 5.77
CA GLN A 27 11.45 -9.35 6.13
C GLN A 27 10.48 -9.53 4.97
N ALA A 28 9.51 -10.42 5.16
CA ALA A 28 8.31 -10.44 4.35
C ALA A 28 7.69 -9.05 4.54
N GLN A 29 8.03 -8.14 3.65
CA GLN A 29 7.33 -6.89 3.53
C GLN A 29 5.95 -7.33 3.08
N VAL A 30 5.00 -7.35 4.02
CA VAL A 30 3.59 -7.31 3.69
C VAL A 30 3.46 -5.97 2.97
N ALA A 31 3.56 -6.02 1.64
CA ALA A 31 3.27 -4.87 0.83
C ALA A 31 1.76 -4.72 0.96
N ASP A 32 1.32 -3.69 1.70
CA ASP A 32 -0.08 -3.30 1.67
C ASP A 32 -0.42 -3.02 0.21
N ASP A 33 -1.27 -3.85 -0.38
CA ASP A 33 -1.60 -3.69 -1.78
C ASP A 33 -2.56 -2.49 -1.89
N LEU A 34 -2.02 -1.39 -2.41
CA LEU A 34 -2.72 -0.14 -2.60
C LEU A 34 -3.24 -0.03 -4.04
N PHE A 35 -4.55 0.11 -4.17
CA PHE A 35 -5.23 0.15 -5.47
C PHE A 35 -5.89 1.51 -5.69
N TRP A 36 -5.56 2.18 -6.80
CA TRP A 36 -6.32 3.33 -7.26
C TRP A 36 -7.52 2.85 -8.07
N VAL A 37 -8.72 3.06 -7.53
CA VAL A 37 -9.98 2.68 -8.18
C VAL A 37 -10.68 3.92 -8.68
N GLN A 38 -11.08 3.93 -9.95
CA GLN A 38 -11.84 5.03 -10.52
C GLN A 38 -13.26 5.07 -9.94
N ALA A 39 -13.62 6.22 -9.37
CA ALA A 39 -14.97 6.47 -8.87
C ALA A 39 -15.91 6.83 -10.04
N THR A 40 -17.13 6.33 -9.97
CA THR A 40 -18.20 6.83 -10.82
C THR A 40 -18.51 8.27 -10.41
N ARG A 41 -18.98 9.11 -11.34
CA ARG A 41 -19.29 10.51 -11.04
C ARG A 41 -20.26 10.58 -9.86
N GLY A 42 -19.84 11.24 -8.78
CA GLY A 42 -20.66 11.43 -7.60
C GLY A 42 -20.58 10.31 -6.56
N GLU A 43 -19.80 9.26 -6.81
CA GLU A 43 -19.68 8.10 -5.92
C GLU A 43 -18.75 8.40 -4.74
N SER A 44 -19.04 7.83 -3.57
CA SER A 44 -18.15 7.90 -2.41
C SER A 44 -17.01 6.88 -2.55
N CYS A 45 -15.86 7.12 -1.93
CA CYS A 45 -14.75 6.18 -1.88
C CYS A 45 -15.10 4.89 -1.14
N PHE A 46 -16.09 4.92 -0.25
CA PHE A 46 -16.60 3.70 0.37
C PHE A 46 -17.30 2.82 -0.68
N ASP A 47 -18.20 3.42 -1.46
CA ASP A 47 -18.91 2.72 -2.52
C ASP A 47 -17.98 2.29 -3.64
N THR A 48 -17.02 3.14 -4.04
CA THR A 48 -16.02 2.83 -5.05
C THR A 48 -15.15 1.63 -4.65
N CYS A 49 -14.63 1.59 -3.42
CA CYS A 49 -13.81 0.45 -2.97
C CYS A 49 -14.65 -0.83 -2.81
N ARG A 50 -15.86 -0.74 -2.25
CA ARG A 50 -16.80 -1.87 -2.15
C ARG A 50 -17.22 -2.42 -3.51
N ARG A 51 -17.36 -1.56 -4.51
CA ARG A 51 -17.64 -1.98 -5.89
C ARG A 51 -16.43 -2.70 -6.51
N ALA A 52 -15.21 -2.23 -6.25
CA ALA A 52 -14.00 -2.89 -6.72
C ALA A 52 -13.74 -4.23 -6.02
N GLU A 53 -14.17 -4.39 -4.77
CA GLU A 53 -14.17 -5.69 -4.06
C GLU A 53 -14.91 -6.77 -4.87
N ALA A 54 -16.01 -6.44 -5.57
CA ALA A 54 -16.71 -7.42 -6.40
C ALA A 54 -15.88 -7.94 -7.59
N GLN A 55 -14.74 -7.31 -7.90
CA GLN A 55 -13.83 -7.68 -9.00
C GLN A 55 -12.55 -8.35 -8.51
N LEU A 56 -12.32 -8.41 -7.20
CA LEU A 56 -11.08 -8.91 -6.59
C LEU A 56 -11.41 -9.94 -5.48
N PRO A 57 -10.56 -10.95 -5.25
CA PRO A 57 -10.78 -11.95 -4.19
C PRO A 57 -10.47 -11.42 -2.78
N ILE A 58 -10.31 -10.10 -2.62
CA ILE A 58 -9.86 -9.42 -1.41
C ILE A 58 -10.81 -8.28 -1.04
N GLY A 59 -11.04 -8.11 0.26
CA GLY A 59 -11.95 -7.09 0.78
C GLY A 59 -11.31 -5.72 0.76
N LEU A 60 -11.69 -4.88 -0.20
CA LEU A 60 -11.14 -3.53 -0.34
C LEU A 60 -11.86 -2.50 0.53
N ARG A 61 -11.08 -1.68 1.23
CA ARG A 61 -11.57 -0.56 2.03
C ARG A 61 -10.85 0.74 1.66
N PRO A 62 -11.51 1.90 1.75
CA PRO A 62 -10.87 3.18 1.45
C PRO A 62 -9.85 3.54 2.52
N VAL A 63 -8.67 3.98 2.10
CA VAL A 63 -7.57 4.34 3.03
C VAL A 63 -7.92 5.63 3.79
N PRO A 64 -8.07 5.57 5.13
CA PRO A 64 -8.27 6.76 5.96
C PRO A 64 -6.96 7.54 6.11
N VAL A 65 -7.05 8.87 6.14
CA VAL A 65 -5.90 9.78 6.35
C VAL A 65 -5.99 10.58 7.65
N GLY A 66 -7.13 10.54 8.33
CA GLY A 66 -7.33 11.20 9.60
C GLY A 66 -8.81 11.32 9.94
N ILE A 67 -9.11 12.00 11.04
CA ILE A 67 -10.47 12.25 11.51
C ILE A 67 -10.80 13.73 11.31
N TRP A 68 -11.95 14.02 10.72
CA TRP A 68 -12.46 15.38 10.64
C TRP A 68 -13.00 15.80 12.00
N GLU A 69 -12.26 16.66 12.70
CA GLU A 69 -12.53 17.09 14.08
C GLU A 69 -13.96 17.54 14.35
N ARG A 70 -14.62 18.20 13.39
CA ARG A 70 -15.98 18.71 13.57
C ARG A 70 -17.03 17.60 13.60
N ALA A 71 -16.81 16.52 12.85
CA ALA A 71 -17.79 15.45 12.68
C ALA A 71 -17.38 14.14 13.38
N GLY A 72 -16.11 14.00 13.78
CA GLY A 72 -15.56 12.74 14.29
C GLY A 72 -15.42 11.66 13.21
N GLU A 73 -15.54 12.05 11.94
CA GLU A 73 -15.64 11.13 10.81
C GLU A 73 -14.31 11.02 10.03
N PRO A 74 -13.85 9.83 9.64
CA PRO A 74 -12.59 9.69 8.92
C PRO A 74 -12.67 10.25 7.50
N PHE A 75 -11.70 11.05 7.09
CA PHE A 75 -11.54 11.40 5.67
C PHE A 75 -10.62 10.40 4.98
N LYS A 76 -10.89 10.14 3.71
CA LYS A 76 -10.25 9.07 2.92
C LYS A 76 -9.40 9.65 1.81
N VAL A 77 -8.35 8.94 1.41
CA VAL A 77 -7.46 9.35 0.32
C VAL A 77 -8.17 9.23 -1.02
N CYS A 78 -8.08 10.28 -1.83
CA CYS A 78 -8.54 10.29 -3.21
C CYS A 78 -7.61 11.13 -4.09
N ALA A 79 -7.78 11.05 -5.40
CA ALA A 79 -7.10 11.90 -6.36
C ALA A 79 -8.05 12.35 -7.47
N GLY A 80 -7.95 13.60 -7.91
CA GLY A 80 -8.86 14.14 -8.93
C GLY A 80 -8.46 15.52 -9.43
N GLY A 81 -9.34 16.12 -10.23
CA GLY A 81 -9.12 17.43 -10.83
C GLY A 81 -7.99 17.44 -11.88
N GLU A 82 -7.49 18.63 -12.18
CA GLU A 82 -6.46 18.81 -13.19
C GLU A 82 -5.12 18.17 -12.77
N GLY A 83 -4.66 17.20 -13.55
CA GLY A 83 -3.42 16.45 -13.27
C GLY A 83 -3.55 15.37 -12.21
N THR A 84 -4.78 14.93 -11.88
CA THR A 84 -5.03 13.83 -10.91
C THR A 84 -4.35 14.11 -9.56
N ARG A 85 -4.63 15.29 -9.00
CA ARG A 85 -3.99 15.76 -7.77
C ARG A 85 -4.48 14.96 -6.57
N PRO A 86 -3.61 14.63 -5.61
CA PRO A 86 -4.03 14.01 -4.37
C PRO A 86 -4.90 14.96 -3.56
N GLY A 87 -5.83 14.39 -2.82
CA GLY A 87 -6.79 15.10 -2.00
C GLY A 87 -7.46 14.16 -0.99
N TYR A 88 -8.59 14.59 -0.48
CA TYR A 88 -9.37 13.80 0.48
C TYR A 88 -10.87 13.85 0.20
N GLN A 89 -11.57 12.80 0.62
CA GLN A 89 -13.03 12.76 0.62
C GLN A 89 -13.52 12.58 2.06
N LEU A 90 -14.41 13.47 2.50
CA LEU A 90 -15.02 13.42 3.83
C LEU A 90 -15.99 12.24 3.94
N ASN A 91 -16.18 11.63 5.12
CA ASN A 91 -17.08 10.48 5.30
C ASN A 91 -18.58 10.80 5.23
N ALA A 92 -18.98 12.02 4.91
CA ALA A 92 -20.40 12.28 4.73
C ALA A 92 -20.92 11.34 3.64
N VAL A 93 -22.01 10.61 3.90
CA VAL A 93 -22.67 9.72 2.93
C VAL A 93 -22.98 10.44 1.59
N ASN A 94 -22.93 11.78 1.61
CA ASN A 94 -23.15 12.67 0.47
C ASN A 94 -21.86 13.36 -0.05
N ALA A 95 -20.67 12.93 0.36
CA ALA A 95 -19.42 13.44 -0.18
C ALA A 95 -19.17 12.81 -1.56
N THR A 96 -19.68 13.49 -2.58
CA THR A 96 -19.76 13.00 -3.96
C THR A 96 -18.53 13.35 -4.82
N GLY A 97 -17.43 13.79 -4.20
CA GLY A 97 -16.24 14.21 -4.93
C GLY A 97 -14.99 14.25 -4.08
N CYS A 98 -13.84 14.28 -4.74
CA CYS A 98 -12.54 14.43 -4.09
C CYS A 98 -12.24 15.91 -3.87
N THR A 99 -12.00 16.32 -2.62
CA THR A 99 -11.56 17.68 -2.30
C THR A 99 -10.08 17.78 -2.62
N VAL A 100 -9.74 18.59 -3.62
CA VAL A 100 -8.37 18.77 -4.10
C VAL A 100 -7.93 20.23 -3.92
N PRO A 101 -6.71 20.47 -3.39
CA PRO A 101 -6.17 21.81 -3.30
C PRO A 101 -5.68 22.30 -4.67
N GLN A 102 -6.04 23.53 -5.02
CA GLN A 102 -5.56 24.24 -6.20
C GLN A 102 -5.25 25.69 -5.84
N GLY A 103 -3.95 26.00 -5.67
CA GLY A 103 -3.51 27.30 -5.17
C GLY A 103 -3.92 27.50 -3.71
N THR A 104 -4.66 28.57 -3.43
CA THR A 104 -5.12 28.93 -2.07
C THR A 104 -6.56 28.48 -1.79
N ARG A 105 -7.13 27.61 -2.63
CA ARG A 105 -8.53 27.18 -2.56
C ARG A 105 -8.63 25.67 -2.72
N GLU A 106 -9.72 25.12 -2.19
CA GLU A 106 -10.10 23.73 -2.36
C GLU A 106 -11.29 23.63 -3.31
N TYR A 107 -11.29 22.59 -4.13
CA TYR A 107 -12.35 22.32 -5.08
C TYR A 107 -12.78 20.86 -5.00
N ALA A 108 -14.07 20.60 -5.18
CA ALA A 108 -14.58 19.25 -5.28
C ALA A 108 -14.47 18.74 -6.73
N ALA A 109 -13.67 17.70 -6.95
CA ALA A 109 -13.54 16.99 -8.20
C ALA A 109 -14.56 15.83 -8.25
N PRO A 110 -15.63 15.92 -9.05
CA PRO A 110 -16.67 14.88 -9.10
C PRO A 110 -16.21 13.62 -9.83
N SER A 111 -15.27 13.74 -10.77
CA SER A 111 -14.54 12.62 -11.35
C SER A 111 -13.21 12.49 -10.62
N HIS A 112 -12.99 11.35 -9.98
CA HIS A 112 -11.86 11.12 -9.10
C HIS A 112 -11.53 9.63 -9.01
N PHE A 113 -10.43 9.33 -8.35
CA PHE A 113 -9.96 8.00 -7.97
C PHE A 113 -9.91 7.91 -6.45
N CYS A 114 -10.20 6.74 -5.91
CA CYS A 114 -10.11 6.45 -4.49
C CYS A 114 -8.97 5.46 -4.25
N LEU A 115 -8.21 5.68 -3.19
CA LEU A 115 -7.19 4.74 -2.78
C LEU A 115 -7.83 3.67 -1.88
N CYS A 116 -7.77 2.43 -2.32
CA CYS A 116 -8.31 1.27 -1.63
C CYS A 116 -7.18 0.36 -1.18
N SER A 117 -7.38 -0.35 -0.06
CA SER A 117 -6.45 -1.32 0.49
C SER A 117 -7.21 -2.52 1.04
N ASP A 118 -6.61 -3.70 0.97
CA ASP A 118 -7.11 -4.94 1.57
C ASP A 118 -6.68 -5.13 3.04
N ASP A 119 -5.63 -4.45 3.48
CA ASP A 119 -5.14 -4.48 4.85
C ASP A 119 -5.10 -3.08 5.46
N LEU A 120 -6.24 -2.61 5.96
CA LEU A 120 -6.26 -1.38 6.76
C LEU A 120 -5.90 -1.69 8.21
N PRO A 121 -4.84 -1.07 8.77
CA PRO A 121 -4.49 -1.25 10.16
C PRO A 121 -5.68 -0.89 11.05
N SER A 122 -5.98 -1.77 12.00
CA SER A 122 -7.09 -1.63 12.97
C SER A 122 -7.00 -0.38 13.88
N ILE A 123 -5.97 0.43 13.71
CA ILE A 123 -5.63 1.63 14.51
C ILE A 123 -6.66 2.76 14.34
N ILE A 124 -7.52 2.71 13.31
CA ILE A 124 -8.59 3.69 13.09
C ILE A 124 -9.96 2.98 13.19
N ARG A 125 -10.20 2.31 14.32
CA ARG A 125 -11.53 1.82 14.73
C ARG A 125 -11.94 2.41 16.06
#